data_AF-A0AAQ3SKI1-F1
#
_entry.id   AF-A0AAQ3SKI1-F1
#
_cell.length_a   1.000
_cell.length_b   1.000
_cell.length_c   1.000
_cell.angle_alpha   90.00
_cell.angle_beta   90.00
_cell.angle_gamma   90.00
#
_symmetry.space_group_name_H-M   'P 1'
#
loop_
_entity.id
_entity.type
_entity.pdbx_description
1 polymer ?
#
loop_
_entity_poly.entity_id
_entity_poly.type
_entity_poly.pdbx_seq_one_letter_code
_entity_poly.pdbx_strand_id
1 'polypeptide(L)'
;MAAAAAATTPHSLLLQRPASPAARRATSIRLPARAARISCAAVAAPSPSSSAAAAGEAERGVYNFAAGPATLPLSVLKRAQAELVDYRGSGMSIMEMSHRGKEFDAAIKKAEADLRTLLAVPDTHAVLFLQGGATTQFAAVPLNLCAGPSDPADFVVSGSWSDKAFKEAKKFSAAAVAWSGKDAKYTGLPPFDAIQQNPEARFLHICSNETIHGVEFKDYPEPRNKSGILVADMSSNFCSKPVDVSRFGVIYAGAQKNVGPSGVTIAIVRKDLIGNAQPITPVMLDFKTHADNASLYNTPPCFAIYICGLVFEDLLAQGGLTEVEKKNAHKAGILYDTIDASAGYYVCPVEKSVRSLMNVPFTLAKGADFEKQFIAEAAKEGMVQLKGHRSVGGVRASIYNAMPLAGVEKLVAFMKDFQARNP
;
A
#
# COMPACT_ATOMS: atom_id res chain seq x y z
N MET A 1 67.21 9.66 -23.18
CA MET A 1 66.33 8.76 -22.40
C MET A 1 66.12 9.38 -21.04
N ALA A 2 64.87 9.49 -20.62
CA ALA A 2 64.38 10.46 -19.65
C ALA A 2 64.71 10.14 -18.18
N ALA A 3 64.74 11.22 -17.40
CA ALA A 3 65.06 11.30 -15.98
C ALA A 3 64.07 10.55 -15.06
N ALA A 4 64.59 9.98 -13.97
CA ALA A 4 63.84 9.38 -12.88
C ALA A 4 63.38 10.45 -11.89
N ALA A 5 62.07 10.53 -11.64
CA ALA A 5 61.46 11.42 -10.65
C ALA A 5 61.10 10.64 -9.37
N ALA A 6 61.51 11.20 -8.24
CA ALA A 6 61.12 10.78 -6.90
C ALA A 6 59.73 11.36 -6.53
N ALA A 7 58.93 10.59 -5.80
CA ALA A 7 57.79 11.09 -5.03
C ALA A 7 57.47 10.14 -3.87
N THR A 8 57.94 10.50 -2.67
CA THR A 8 57.53 9.92 -1.38
C THR A 8 56.47 10.83 -0.75
N THR A 9 55.31 10.29 -0.44
CA THR A 9 54.20 10.99 0.23
C THR A 9 54.34 10.95 1.77
N PRO A 10 53.97 12.02 2.50
CA PRO A 10 54.09 12.05 3.96
C PRO A 10 52.78 11.63 4.64
N HIS A 11 52.71 10.38 5.12
CA HIS A 11 51.72 9.93 6.09
C HIS A 11 52.42 9.14 7.20
N SER A 12 52.91 9.83 8.23
CA SER A 12 53.45 9.17 9.42
C SER A 12 53.60 10.11 10.63
N LEU A 13 52.57 10.88 10.95
CA LEU A 13 52.49 11.55 12.25
C LEU A 13 51.04 11.52 12.71
N LEU A 14 50.72 10.60 13.63
CA LEU A 14 49.71 10.69 14.70
C LEU A 14 49.36 9.31 15.27
N LEU A 15 50.37 8.56 15.74
CA LEU A 15 50.17 7.48 16.72
C LEU A 15 51.36 7.47 17.68
N GLN A 16 51.34 8.35 18.67
CA GLN A 16 52.18 8.23 19.86
C GLN A 16 51.30 8.37 21.10
N ARG A 17 51.12 7.26 21.81
CA ARG A 17 50.61 7.19 23.18
C ARG A 17 51.70 7.67 24.14
N PRO A 18 51.38 8.47 25.18
CA PRO A 18 52.22 8.54 26.36
C PRO A 18 51.67 7.61 27.45
N ALA A 19 52.55 6.76 27.97
CA ALA A 19 52.36 5.99 29.19
C ALA A 19 52.89 6.79 30.38
N SER A 20 52.08 6.96 31.44
CA SER A 20 52.54 6.96 32.83
C SER A 20 51.35 6.87 33.82
N PRO A 21 51.54 6.25 34.99
CA PRO A 21 50.46 5.88 35.90
C PRO A 21 50.24 6.95 36.98
N ALA A 22 49.01 7.44 37.10
CA ALA A 22 48.60 8.29 38.23
C ALA A 22 47.62 7.52 39.13
N ALA A 23 48.01 7.38 40.40
CA ALA A 23 47.29 6.70 41.46
C ALA A 23 45.88 7.30 41.68
N ARG A 24 44.84 6.46 41.66
CA ARG A 24 43.48 6.85 42.04
C ARG A 24 43.22 6.50 43.51
N ARG A 25 43.11 7.54 44.34
CA ARG A 25 42.51 7.48 45.68
C ARG A 25 40.99 7.30 45.53
N ALA A 26 40.44 6.22 46.08
CA ALA A 26 39.00 6.02 46.16
C ALA A 26 38.42 6.91 47.28
N THR A 27 37.50 7.81 46.93
CA THR A 27 36.62 8.49 47.88
C THR A 27 35.21 7.96 47.65
N SER A 28 34.66 7.30 48.67
CA SER A 28 33.30 6.79 48.71
C SER A 28 32.35 7.96 49.01
N ILE A 29 31.46 8.28 48.08
CA ILE A 29 30.30 9.14 48.32
C ILE A 29 29.06 8.25 48.33
N ARG A 30 28.43 8.13 49.50
CA ARG A 30 27.10 7.51 49.68
C ARG A 30 26.02 8.52 49.32
N LEU A 31 25.13 8.16 48.39
CA LEU A 31 23.85 8.85 48.15
C LEU A 31 22.71 8.02 48.78
N PRO A 32 21.68 8.66 49.39
CA PRO A 32 20.58 7.93 50.00
C PRO A 32 19.60 7.42 48.93
N ALA A 33 19.23 6.15 49.03
CA ALA A 33 18.17 5.57 48.23
C ALA A 33 16.80 6.05 48.73
N ARG A 34 16.05 6.76 47.88
CA ARG A 34 14.61 6.97 48.06
C ARG A 34 13.90 6.47 46.81
N ALA A 35 13.22 5.33 46.94
CA ALA A 35 12.40 4.77 45.87
C ALA A 35 11.11 5.58 45.74
N ALA A 36 11.00 6.40 44.70
CA ALA A 36 9.72 6.96 44.27
C ALA A 36 9.09 5.98 43.27
N ARG A 37 7.97 5.35 43.66
CA ARG A 37 7.12 4.60 42.73
C ARG A 37 6.31 5.61 41.91
N ILE A 38 6.65 5.75 40.64
CA ILE A 38 5.80 6.44 39.67
C ILE A 38 4.87 5.39 39.08
N SER A 39 3.58 5.44 39.44
CA SER A 39 2.52 4.70 38.76
C SER A 39 2.08 5.51 37.55
N CYS A 40 2.41 5.04 36.35
CA CYS A 40 1.82 5.56 35.11
C CYS A 40 0.42 4.96 34.97
N ALA A 41 -0.61 5.73 35.33
CA ALA A 41 -1.96 5.47 34.86
C ALA A 41 -2.04 5.87 33.39
N ALA A 42 -2.20 4.90 32.50
CA ALA A 42 -2.52 5.17 31.10
C ALA A 42 -3.92 5.80 31.04
N VAL A 43 -3.98 7.11 30.80
CA VAL A 43 -5.23 7.78 30.47
C VAL A 43 -5.53 7.43 29.01
N ALA A 44 -6.46 6.51 28.80
CA ALA A 44 -7.03 6.27 27.48
C ALA A 44 -7.78 7.54 27.06
N ALA A 45 -7.29 8.21 26.02
CA ALA A 45 -8.04 9.27 25.36
C ALA A 45 -9.32 8.67 24.74
N PRO A 46 -10.47 9.35 24.82
CA PRO A 46 -11.72 8.84 24.27
C PRO A 46 -11.59 8.71 22.75
N SER A 47 -11.98 7.55 22.23
CA SER A 47 -12.10 7.30 20.79
C SER A 47 -13.11 8.29 20.20
N PRO A 48 -12.80 8.97 19.08
CA PRO A 48 -13.76 9.85 18.45
C PRO A 48 -14.95 9.04 17.93
N SER A 49 -16.16 9.46 18.29
CA SER A 49 -17.40 8.89 17.76
C SER A 49 -17.50 9.11 16.25
N SER A 50 -18.26 8.25 15.55
CA SER A 50 -18.44 8.30 14.10
C SER A 50 -18.94 9.66 13.57
N SER A 51 -19.64 10.45 14.40
CA SER A 51 -20.11 11.80 14.02
C SER A 51 -18.97 12.83 13.94
N ALA A 52 -17.91 12.69 14.72
CA ALA A 52 -16.77 13.60 14.71
C ALA A 52 -15.89 13.41 13.46
N ALA A 53 -15.80 12.18 12.94
CA ALA A 53 -15.11 11.90 11.68
C ALA A 53 -15.84 12.51 10.47
N ALA A 54 -17.18 12.44 10.45
CA ALA A 54 -18.01 13.09 9.43
C ALA A 54 -17.93 14.63 9.50
N ALA A 55 -17.88 15.20 10.71
CA ALA A 55 -17.76 16.65 10.91
C ALA A 55 -16.40 17.21 10.50
N GLY A 56 -15.31 16.43 10.65
CA GLY A 56 -13.97 16.85 10.28
C GLY A 56 -13.78 17.04 8.77
N GLU A 57 -14.33 16.19 7.91
CA GLU A 57 -14.07 16.29 6.47
C GLU A 57 -14.92 17.34 5.73
N ALA A 58 -16.06 17.74 6.31
CA ALA A 58 -16.78 18.95 5.89
C ALA A 58 -15.89 20.21 5.98
N GLU A 59 -14.86 20.22 6.84
CA GLU A 59 -13.91 21.32 7.03
C GLU A 59 -13.03 21.59 5.79
N ARG A 60 -12.80 20.58 4.93
CA ARG A 60 -11.97 20.75 3.71
C ARG A 60 -12.75 21.27 2.50
N GLY A 61 -14.07 21.16 2.49
CA GLY A 61 -14.93 21.60 1.38
C GLY A 61 -14.73 20.86 0.04
N VAL A 62 -13.85 19.85 -0.02
CA VAL A 62 -13.48 19.12 -1.26
C VAL A 62 -13.46 17.62 -1.00
N TYR A 63 -14.09 16.85 -1.89
CA TYR A 63 -14.00 15.38 -1.94
C TYR A 63 -13.08 14.94 -3.08
N ASN A 64 -11.99 14.28 -2.73
CA ASN A 64 -10.94 13.87 -3.67
C ASN A 64 -11.10 12.39 -4.07
N PHE A 65 -11.58 12.13 -5.29
CA PHE A 65 -11.78 10.79 -5.85
C PHE A 65 -10.55 10.21 -6.57
N ALA A 66 -9.36 10.77 -6.32
CA ALA A 66 -8.12 10.34 -6.97
C ALA A 66 -7.84 8.85 -6.74
N ALA A 67 -7.41 8.17 -7.80
CA ALA A 67 -7.08 6.75 -7.76
C ALA A 67 -5.69 6.43 -7.20
N GLY A 68 -4.88 7.45 -6.89
CA GLY A 68 -3.49 7.32 -6.45
C GLY A 68 -2.62 8.48 -6.95
N PRO A 69 -2.01 9.30 -6.06
CA PRO A 69 -2.18 9.29 -4.61
C PRO A 69 -3.63 9.58 -4.19
N ALA A 70 -4.14 8.81 -3.24
CA ALA A 70 -5.51 8.90 -2.75
C ALA A 70 -5.67 9.93 -1.62
N THR A 71 -6.93 10.21 -1.25
CA THR A 71 -7.24 10.95 -0.03
C THR A 71 -6.74 10.18 1.21
N LEU A 72 -6.31 10.92 2.23
CA LEU A 72 -5.90 10.38 3.53
C LEU A 72 -6.88 10.86 4.62
N PRO A 73 -7.08 10.06 5.69
CA PRO A 73 -7.95 10.46 6.80
C PRO A 73 -7.52 11.82 7.36
N LEU A 74 -8.47 12.72 7.61
CA LEU A 74 -8.14 14.05 8.14
C LEU A 74 -7.50 13.96 9.53
N SER A 75 -7.95 13.02 10.37
CA SER A 75 -7.38 12.71 11.69
C SER A 75 -5.87 12.46 11.60
N VAL A 76 -5.45 11.63 10.64
CA VAL A 76 -4.06 11.30 10.38
C VAL A 76 -3.26 12.52 9.95
N LEU A 77 -3.80 13.33 9.03
CA LEU A 77 -3.11 14.54 8.56
C LEU A 77 -2.97 15.60 9.65
N LYS A 78 -4.00 15.82 10.47
CA LYS A 78 -3.93 16.75 11.61
C LYS A 78 -2.90 16.30 12.64
N ARG A 79 -2.82 14.99 12.91
CA ARG A 79 -1.79 14.45 13.80
C ARG A 79 -0.39 14.61 13.21
N ALA A 80 -0.20 14.27 11.94
CA ALA A 80 1.07 14.46 11.26
C ALA A 80 1.50 15.94 11.26
N GLN A 81 0.56 16.87 11.07
CA GLN A 81 0.81 18.32 11.15
C GLN A 81 1.27 18.73 12.56
N ALA A 82 0.58 18.26 13.61
CA ALA A 82 0.90 18.59 14.99
C ALA A 82 2.28 18.03 15.43
N GLU A 83 2.64 16.84 14.95
CA GLU A 83 3.90 16.16 15.27
C GLU A 83 5.03 16.48 14.26
N LEU A 84 4.80 17.36 13.27
CA LEU A 84 5.73 17.53 12.13
C LEU A 84 7.10 18.08 12.54
N VAL A 85 7.09 19.11 13.40
CA VAL A 85 8.30 19.82 13.85
C VAL A 85 8.88 19.23 15.14
N ASP A 86 8.04 18.58 15.94
CA ASP A 86 8.42 17.97 17.21
C ASP A 86 7.68 16.64 17.37
N TYR A 87 8.31 15.57 16.89
CA TYR A 87 7.73 14.24 16.97
C TYR A 87 7.69 13.78 18.43
N ARG A 88 6.49 13.80 19.00
CA ARG A 88 6.20 13.30 20.36
C ARG A 88 7.10 13.91 21.44
N GLY A 89 7.47 15.18 21.30
CA GLY A 89 8.28 15.90 22.29
C GLY A 89 9.78 15.56 22.23
N SER A 90 10.26 14.97 21.13
CA SER A 90 11.69 14.67 20.96
C SER A 90 12.55 15.89 20.63
N GLY A 91 11.93 17.02 20.28
CA GLY A 91 12.59 18.23 19.77
C GLY A 91 13.09 18.12 18.33
N MET A 92 12.62 17.12 17.55
CA MET A 92 13.04 16.88 16.16
C MET A 92 11.88 16.36 15.31
N SER A 93 11.92 16.62 14.01
CA SER A 93 10.99 15.98 13.07
C SER A 93 11.33 14.50 12.89
N ILE A 94 10.32 13.65 12.65
CA ILE A 94 10.56 12.24 12.27
C ILE A 94 11.37 12.10 10.97
N MET A 95 11.42 13.14 10.14
CA MET A 95 12.24 13.18 8.91
C MET A 95 13.74 13.34 9.20
N GLU A 96 14.08 13.89 10.37
CA GLU A 96 15.46 14.17 10.78
C GLU A 96 16.02 13.06 11.68
N MET A 97 15.16 12.13 12.11
CA MET A 97 15.54 11.02 12.97
C MET A 97 16.37 9.99 12.22
N SER A 98 17.43 9.52 12.88
CA SER A 98 18.15 8.34 12.41
C SER A 98 17.21 7.14 12.36
N HIS A 99 17.18 6.43 11.24
CA HIS A 99 16.41 5.18 11.09
C HIS A 99 16.95 4.03 11.95
N ARG A 100 18.12 4.21 12.58
CA ARG A 100 18.68 3.32 13.60
C ARG A 100 18.42 3.81 15.03
N GLY A 101 17.88 5.02 15.18
CA GLY A 101 17.51 5.61 16.45
C GLY A 101 16.29 4.94 17.06
N LYS A 102 16.14 5.04 18.38
CA LYS A 102 15.08 4.36 19.14
C LYS A 102 13.68 4.85 18.74
N GLU A 103 13.58 6.12 18.40
CA GLU A 103 12.33 6.79 18.05
C GLU A 103 11.76 6.23 16.74
N PHE A 104 12.59 6.15 15.69
CA PHE A 104 12.15 5.58 14.41
C PHE A 104 11.99 4.06 14.47
N ASP A 105 12.88 3.35 15.18
CA ASP A 105 12.74 1.92 15.42
C ASP A 105 11.40 1.58 16.09
N ALA A 106 10.98 2.38 17.07
CA ALA A 106 9.66 2.23 17.69
C ALA A 106 8.52 2.53 16.69
N ALA A 107 8.66 3.56 15.84
CA ALA A 107 7.64 3.91 14.86
C ALA A 107 7.41 2.81 13.82
N ILE A 108 8.48 2.25 13.22
CA ILE A 108 8.36 1.18 12.22
C ILE A 108 7.87 -0.14 12.85
N LYS A 109 8.34 -0.51 14.04
CA LYS A 109 7.85 -1.70 14.76
C LYS A 109 6.39 -1.60 15.13
N LYS A 110 5.93 -0.41 15.52
CA LYS A 110 4.52 -0.17 15.78
C LYS A 110 3.69 -0.29 14.51
N ALA A 111 4.13 0.32 13.41
CA ALA A 111 3.45 0.19 12.11
C ALA A 111 3.37 -1.27 11.65
N GLU A 112 4.43 -2.07 11.83
CA GLU A 112 4.40 -3.51 11.57
C GLU A 112 3.38 -4.23 12.48
N ALA A 113 3.43 -4.00 13.78
CA ALA A 113 2.55 -4.67 14.74
C ALA A 113 1.05 -4.36 14.49
N ASP A 114 0.73 -3.10 14.20
CA ASP A 114 -0.64 -2.69 13.87
C ASP A 114 -1.11 -3.35 12.56
N LEU A 115 -0.25 -3.40 11.54
CA LEU A 115 -0.57 -4.09 10.29
C LEU A 115 -0.77 -5.60 10.48
N ARG A 116 0.10 -6.24 11.28
CA ARG A 116 -0.05 -7.65 11.65
C ARG A 116 -1.40 -7.89 12.34
N THR A 117 -1.83 -6.98 13.21
CA THR A 117 -3.13 -7.05 13.87
C THR A 117 -4.28 -6.89 12.87
N LEU A 118 -4.21 -5.90 11.97
CA LEU A 118 -5.27 -5.63 10.98
C LEU A 118 -5.53 -6.80 10.04
N LEU A 119 -4.46 -7.38 9.49
CA LEU A 119 -4.54 -8.44 8.49
C LEU A 119 -4.39 -9.85 9.09
N ALA A 120 -4.33 -9.97 10.42
CA ALA A 120 -4.03 -11.22 11.11
C ALA A 120 -2.80 -11.95 10.50
N VAL A 121 -1.73 -11.20 10.21
CA VAL A 121 -0.54 -11.73 9.53
C VAL A 121 0.13 -12.77 10.42
N PRO A 122 0.21 -14.05 10.00
CA PRO A 122 0.79 -15.09 10.83
C PRO A 122 2.30 -14.94 10.95
N ASP A 123 2.88 -15.53 12.01
CA ASP A 123 4.32 -15.51 12.25
C ASP A 123 5.14 -16.22 11.18
N THR A 124 4.49 -17.03 10.33
CA THR A 124 5.09 -17.63 9.14
C THR A 124 5.41 -16.61 8.04
N HIS A 125 5.02 -15.35 8.21
CA HIS A 125 5.25 -14.27 7.24
C HIS A 125 6.10 -13.13 7.81
N ALA A 126 6.98 -12.61 6.97
CA ALA A 126 7.70 -11.36 7.18
C ALA A 126 6.88 -10.18 6.60
N VAL A 127 6.93 -9.02 7.26
CA VAL A 127 6.37 -7.76 6.77
C VAL A 127 7.54 -6.85 6.42
N LEU A 128 7.56 -6.34 5.19
CA LEU A 128 8.67 -5.56 4.64
C LEU A 128 8.16 -4.19 4.19
N PHE A 129 8.87 -3.13 4.59
CA PHE A 129 8.66 -1.76 4.13
C PHE A 129 9.73 -1.41 3.09
N LEU A 130 9.33 -1.35 1.84
CA LEU A 130 10.20 -1.25 0.67
C LEU A 130 10.01 0.09 -0.05
N GLN A 131 10.96 0.46 -0.92
CA GLN A 131 10.83 1.58 -1.87
C GLN A 131 10.53 1.06 -3.28
N GLY A 132 10.41 1.97 -4.26
CA GLY A 132 10.28 1.64 -5.69
C GLY A 132 8.85 1.41 -6.20
N GLY A 133 7.86 1.34 -5.31
CA GLY A 133 6.46 1.12 -5.70
C GLY A 133 6.15 -0.33 -6.08
N ALA A 134 4.88 -0.61 -6.39
CA ALA A 134 4.41 -1.93 -6.84
C ALA A 134 5.11 -2.39 -8.14
N THR A 135 5.46 -1.46 -9.04
CA THR A 135 6.17 -1.79 -10.29
C THR A 135 7.52 -2.46 -10.03
N THR A 136 8.26 -2.04 -9.01
CA THR A 136 9.51 -2.72 -8.62
C THR A 136 9.25 -4.15 -8.16
N GLN A 137 8.10 -4.42 -7.54
CA GLN A 137 7.73 -5.78 -7.11
C GLN A 137 7.40 -6.69 -8.29
N PHE A 138 6.99 -6.15 -9.45
CA PHE A 138 6.80 -6.93 -10.66
C PHE A 138 8.10 -7.63 -11.12
N ALA A 139 9.25 -7.02 -10.83
CA ALA A 139 10.57 -7.63 -11.04
C ALA A 139 11.04 -8.42 -9.81
N ALA A 140 10.85 -7.88 -8.59
CA ALA A 140 11.36 -8.50 -7.37
C ALA A 140 10.75 -9.89 -7.12
N VAL A 141 9.44 -10.08 -7.37
CA VAL A 141 8.77 -11.38 -7.16
C VAL A 141 9.45 -12.51 -7.97
N PRO A 142 9.53 -12.47 -9.31
CA PRO A 142 10.18 -13.55 -10.06
C PRO A 142 11.68 -13.67 -9.76
N LEU A 143 12.37 -12.57 -9.47
CA LEU A 143 13.77 -12.62 -9.03
C LEU A 143 13.97 -13.39 -7.71
N ASN A 144 12.98 -13.41 -6.82
CA ASN A 144 13.07 -14.09 -5.53
C ASN A 144 12.43 -15.50 -5.53
N LEU A 145 11.45 -15.77 -6.40
CA LEU A 145 10.68 -17.02 -6.40
C LEU A 145 11.04 -18.00 -7.51
N CYS A 146 11.75 -17.55 -8.55
CA CYS A 146 12.24 -18.39 -9.64
C CYS A 146 13.75 -18.55 -9.53
N ALA A 147 14.29 -19.74 -9.82
CA ALA A 147 15.72 -19.99 -9.87
C ALA A 147 16.40 -19.35 -11.09
N GLY A 148 15.63 -19.04 -12.13
CA GLY A 148 16.12 -18.39 -13.35
C GLY A 148 15.03 -18.14 -14.38
N PRO A 149 15.38 -17.55 -15.54
CA PRO A 149 14.42 -17.16 -16.57
C PRO A 149 13.71 -18.32 -17.28
N SER A 150 14.14 -19.57 -17.09
CA SER A 150 13.46 -20.75 -17.63
C SER A 150 12.34 -21.28 -16.73
N ASP A 151 12.27 -20.85 -15.47
CA ASP A 151 11.26 -21.33 -14.54
C ASP A 151 9.88 -20.77 -14.90
N PRO A 152 8.85 -21.61 -15.04
CA PRO A 152 7.51 -21.15 -15.39
C PRO A 152 6.88 -20.33 -14.26
N ALA A 153 6.09 -19.32 -14.61
CA ALA A 153 5.30 -18.53 -13.69
C ALA A 153 3.97 -18.14 -14.34
N ASP A 154 2.85 -18.35 -13.64
CA ASP A 154 1.53 -18.13 -14.21
C ASP A 154 0.96 -16.79 -13.81
N PHE A 155 0.26 -16.13 -14.74
CA PHE A 155 -0.38 -14.83 -14.51
C PHE A 155 -1.85 -14.86 -14.94
N VAL A 156 -2.72 -14.35 -14.07
CA VAL A 156 -4.10 -13.99 -14.42
C VAL A 156 -4.13 -12.53 -14.82
N VAL A 157 -4.31 -12.26 -16.11
CA VAL A 157 -4.32 -10.90 -16.68
C VAL A 157 -5.75 -10.37 -16.70
N SER A 158 -6.18 -9.82 -15.57
CA SER A 158 -7.51 -9.23 -15.37
C SER A 158 -7.60 -7.75 -15.73
N GLY A 159 -6.50 -7.10 -16.08
CA GLY A 159 -6.49 -5.69 -16.44
C GLY A 159 -5.10 -5.12 -16.72
N SER A 160 -4.96 -3.82 -16.53
CA SER A 160 -3.75 -3.09 -16.94
C SER A 160 -2.57 -3.31 -16.00
N TRP A 161 -2.82 -3.56 -14.71
CA TRP A 161 -1.75 -3.75 -13.74
C TRP A 161 -1.18 -5.16 -13.79
N SER A 162 -2.06 -6.18 -13.88
CA SER A 162 -1.66 -7.56 -14.12
C SER A 162 -0.93 -7.74 -15.47
N ASP A 163 -1.35 -7.07 -16.54
CA ASP A 163 -0.63 -7.09 -17.84
C ASP A 163 0.78 -6.50 -17.72
N LYS A 164 0.96 -5.42 -16.95
CA LYS A 164 2.29 -4.85 -16.67
C LYS A 164 3.15 -5.78 -15.83
N ALA A 165 2.58 -6.41 -14.80
CA ALA A 165 3.29 -7.38 -13.97
C ALA A 165 3.78 -8.57 -14.79
N PHE A 166 2.90 -9.14 -15.61
CA PHE A 166 3.21 -10.21 -16.55
C PHE A 166 4.35 -9.83 -17.52
N LYS A 167 4.27 -8.63 -18.13
CA LYS A 167 5.30 -8.17 -19.07
C LYS A 167 6.67 -8.01 -18.44
N GLU A 168 6.73 -7.51 -17.21
CA GLU A 168 8.01 -7.37 -16.49
C GLU A 168 8.58 -8.73 -16.10
N ALA A 169 7.73 -9.65 -15.64
CA ALA A 169 8.15 -10.97 -15.16
C ALA A 169 8.82 -11.84 -16.24
N LYS A 170 8.50 -11.63 -17.52
CA LYS A 170 9.15 -12.32 -18.66
C LYS A 170 10.66 -12.12 -18.73
N LYS A 171 11.20 -11.06 -18.11
CA LYS A 171 12.64 -10.81 -18.08
C LYS A 171 13.38 -11.76 -17.14
N PHE A 172 12.67 -12.34 -16.16
CA PHE A 172 13.26 -13.05 -15.02
C PHE A 172 12.67 -14.45 -14.81
N SER A 173 11.67 -14.84 -15.62
CA SER A 173 10.97 -16.13 -15.56
C SER A 173 10.35 -16.47 -16.91
N ALA A 174 9.98 -17.74 -17.13
CA ALA A 174 9.19 -18.18 -18.27
C ALA A 174 7.71 -17.88 -18.02
N ALA A 175 7.40 -16.59 -17.84
CA ALA A 175 6.05 -16.13 -17.50
C ALA A 175 5.04 -16.44 -18.60
N ALA A 176 3.92 -17.05 -18.23
CA ALA A 176 2.81 -17.42 -19.10
C ALA A 176 1.47 -16.83 -18.61
N VAL A 177 0.54 -16.62 -19.55
CA VAL A 177 -0.82 -16.18 -19.23
C VAL A 177 -1.67 -17.41 -18.98
N ALA A 178 -2.09 -17.62 -17.73
CA ALA A 178 -3.00 -18.70 -17.35
C ALA A 178 -4.46 -18.35 -17.68
N TRP A 179 -4.79 -17.06 -17.67
CA TRP A 179 -6.05 -16.50 -18.19
C TRP A 179 -5.91 -15.01 -18.51
N SER A 180 -6.68 -14.49 -19.46
CA SER A 180 -6.74 -13.07 -19.79
C SER A 180 -8.16 -12.59 -20.05
N GLY A 181 -8.54 -11.49 -19.42
CA GLY A 181 -9.82 -10.80 -19.65
C GLY A 181 -9.79 -9.84 -20.84
N LYS A 182 -8.69 -9.78 -21.59
CA LYS A 182 -8.45 -8.75 -22.61
C LYS A 182 -9.50 -8.74 -23.73
N ASP A 183 -9.95 -9.91 -24.18
CA ASP A 183 -10.93 -10.02 -25.27
C ASP A 183 -12.31 -9.51 -24.83
N ALA A 184 -12.64 -9.66 -23.55
CA ALA A 184 -13.81 -9.07 -22.90
C ALA A 184 -13.56 -7.63 -22.42
N LYS A 185 -12.45 -6.97 -22.83
CA LYS A 185 -12.07 -5.62 -22.39
C LYS A 185 -11.96 -5.46 -20.87
N TYR A 186 -11.59 -6.53 -20.17
CA TYR A 186 -11.36 -6.56 -18.72
C TYR A 186 -12.60 -6.20 -17.89
N THR A 187 -13.77 -6.71 -18.27
CA THR A 187 -15.03 -6.44 -17.57
C THR A 187 -15.47 -7.54 -16.60
N GLY A 188 -14.75 -8.66 -16.55
CA GLY A 188 -15.11 -9.85 -15.78
C GLY A 188 -13.90 -10.60 -15.24
N LEU A 189 -14.15 -11.66 -14.47
CA LEU A 189 -13.15 -12.66 -14.04
C LEU A 189 -13.66 -14.06 -14.41
N PRO A 190 -12.77 -15.03 -14.67
CA PRO A 190 -13.20 -16.40 -14.93
C PRO A 190 -13.63 -17.08 -13.63
N PRO A 191 -14.49 -18.12 -13.72
CA PRO A 191 -14.52 -19.17 -12.71
C PRO A 191 -13.09 -19.69 -12.44
N PHE A 192 -12.72 -19.95 -11.19
CA PHE A 192 -11.34 -20.29 -10.83
C PHE A 192 -10.85 -21.62 -11.41
N ASP A 193 -11.76 -22.56 -11.66
CA ASP A 193 -11.48 -23.84 -12.31
C ASP A 193 -11.16 -23.72 -13.81
N ALA A 194 -11.59 -22.63 -14.45
CA ALA A 194 -11.29 -22.32 -15.85
C ALA A 194 -9.89 -21.71 -16.07
N ILE A 195 -9.19 -21.30 -15.00
CA ILE A 195 -7.81 -20.79 -15.07
C ILE A 195 -6.88 -21.94 -15.48
N GLN A 196 -6.19 -21.79 -16.61
CA GLN A 196 -5.27 -22.80 -17.14
C GLN A 196 -3.92 -22.72 -16.42
N GLN A 197 -3.86 -23.33 -15.23
CA GLN A 197 -2.65 -23.32 -14.39
C GLN A 197 -1.68 -24.44 -14.79
N ASN A 198 -0.40 -24.09 -14.87
CA ASN A 198 0.71 -25.02 -15.04
C ASN A 198 1.14 -25.60 -13.67
N PRO A 199 1.05 -26.92 -13.43
CA PRO A 199 1.47 -27.53 -12.17
C PRO A 199 2.95 -27.32 -11.83
N GLU A 200 3.79 -27.04 -12.83
CA GLU A 200 5.22 -26.78 -12.66
C GLU A 200 5.54 -25.30 -12.41
N ALA A 201 4.56 -24.39 -12.53
CA ALA A 201 4.77 -22.97 -12.27
C ALA A 201 5.32 -22.73 -10.85
N ARG A 202 6.20 -21.75 -10.68
CA ARG A 202 6.72 -21.36 -9.35
C ARG A 202 5.66 -20.64 -8.52
N PHE A 203 4.75 -19.94 -9.16
CA PHE A 203 3.64 -19.24 -8.53
C PHE A 203 2.54 -18.95 -9.54
N LEU A 204 1.34 -18.68 -9.01
CA LEU A 204 0.26 -17.99 -9.72
C LEU A 204 0.21 -16.53 -9.25
N HIS A 205 0.21 -15.57 -10.17
CA HIS A 205 0.10 -14.13 -9.88
C HIS A 205 -1.27 -13.57 -10.27
N ILE A 206 -1.84 -12.77 -9.38
CA ILE A 206 -3.08 -12.03 -9.62
C ILE A 206 -2.91 -10.54 -9.28
N CYS A 207 -3.70 -9.68 -9.92
CA CYS A 207 -4.01 -8.35 -9.41
C CYS A 207 -5.39 -8.40 -8.76
N SER A 208 -5.44 -8.33 -7.43
CA SER A 208 -6.68 -8.55 -6.67
C SER A 208 -7.74 -7.44 -6.88
N ASN A 209 -7.31 -6.24 -7.28
CA ASN A 209 -8.19 -5.15 -7.67
C ASN A 209 -7.57 -4.32 -8.79
N GLU A 210 -8.14 -4.43 -9.99
CA GLU A 210 -7.72 -3.67 -11.18
C GLU A 210 -8.29 -2.25 -11.14
N THR A 211 -7.48 -1.31 -10.61
CA THR A 211 -7.87 0.09 -10.38
C THR A 211 -8.42 0.81 -11.61
N ILE A 212 -7.95 0.46 -12.81
CA ILE A 212 -8.37 1.12 -14.05
C ILE A 212 -9.73 0.61 -14.51
N HIS A 213 -9.94 -0.70 -14.45
CA HIS A 213 -11.13 -1.35 -15.00
C HIS A 213 -12.22 -1.58 -13.96
N GLY A 214 -11.94 -1.41 -12.66
CA GLY A 214 -12.94 -1.57 -11.60
C GLY A 214 -13.33 -3.02 -11.36
N VAL A 215 -12.44 -3.97 -11.64
CA VAL A 215 -12.61 -5.41 -11.40
C VAL A 215 -11.88 -5.81 -10.12
N GLU A 216 -12.58 -6.50 -9.21
CA GLU A 216 -12.05 -6.95 -7.93
C GLU A 216 -12.36 -8.43 -7.70
N PHE A 217 -11.33 -9.18 -7.29
CA PHE A 217 -11.47 -10.53 -6.77
C PHE A 217 -12.26 -10.52 -5.45
N LYS A 218 -13.41 -11.19 -5.45
CA LYS A 218 -14.25 -11.37 -4.25
C LYS A 218 -13.77 -12.51 -3.36
N ASP A 219 -13.14 -13.50 -3.99
CA ASP A 219 -12.34 -14.55 -3.38
C ASP A 219 -11.10 -14.78 -4.26
N TYR A 220 -10.23 -15.72 -3.89
CA TYR A 220 -8.95 -15.97 -4.54
C TYR A 220 -8.86 -17.41 -5.05
N PRO A 221 -8.19 -17.65 -6.20
CA PRO A 221 -8.01 -19.00 -6.73
C PRO A 221 -7.01 -19.82 -5.89
N GLU A 222 -7.27 -21.11 -5.70
CA GLU A 222 -6.24 -22.04 -5.21
C GLU A 222 -5.18 -22.29 -6.30
N PRO A 223 -3.88 -22.06 -6.02
CA PRO A 223 -2.82 -22.41 -6.94
C PRO A 223 -2.66 -23.93 -7.07
N ARG A 224 -2.58 -24.42 -8.30
CA ARG A 224 -2.31 -25.84 -8.62
C ARG A 224 -0.82 -26.17 -8.75
N ASN A 225 0.05 -25.18 -8.55
CA ASN A 225 1.49 -25.42 -8.52
C ASN A 225 1.91 -26.24 -7.29
N LYS A 226 3.03 -26.98 -7.42
CA LYS A 226 3.55 -27.88 -6.38
C LYS A 226 3.70 -27.26 -4.99
N SER A 227 3.98 -25.96 -4.92
CA SER A 227 4.25 -25.26 -3.67
C SER A 227 3.04 -24.48 -3.11
N GLY A 228 1.89 -24.54 -3.81
CA GLY A 228 0.68 -23.81 -3.44
C GLY A 228 0.87 -22.29 -3.37
N ILE A 229 1.79 -21.71 -4.17
CA ILE A 229 2.18 -20.30 -4.05
C ILE A 229 1.23 -19.43 -4.87
N LEU A 230 0.50 -18.55 -4.17
CA LEU A 230 -0.26 -17.44 -4.72
C LEU A 230 0.48 -16.11 -4.44
N VAL A 231 0.61 -15.28 -5.47
CA VAL A 231 1.13 -13.92 -5.37
C VAL A 231 0.03 -12.92 -5.73
N ALA A 232 -0.16 -11.88 -4.92
CA ALA A 232 -1.19 -10.87 -5.16
C ALA A 232 -0.65 -9.44 -5.08
N ASP A 233 -0.89 -8.67 -6.14
CA ASP A 233 -0.93 -7.21 -6.05
C ASP A 233 -2.24 -6.79 -5.37
N MET A 234 -2.13 -6.22 -4.18
CA MET A 234 -3.26 -5.69 -3.41
C MET A 234 -3.26 -4.17 -3.33
N SER A 235 -2.46 -3.46 -4.14
CA SER A 235 -2.23 -2.02 -3.96
C SER A 235 -3.50 -1.19 -3.73
N SER A 236 -4.59 -1.42 -4.50
CA SER A 236 -5.83 -0.63 -4.40
C SER A 236 -6.88 -1.12 -3.42
N ASN A 237 -6.76 -2.33 -2.87
CA ASN A 237 -7.70 -2.89 -1.90
C ASN A 237 -6.99 -3.41 -0.63
N PHE A 238 -5.70 -3.10 -0.46
CA PHE A 238 -4.94 -3.47 0.72
C PHE A 238 -5.58 -2.87 1.96
N CYS A 239 -5.85 -3.70 2.97
CA CYS A 239 -6.58 -3.30 4.18
C CYS A 239 -7.97 -2.70 3.93
N SER A 240 -8.67 -3.06 2.84
CA SER A 240 -10.08 -2.63 2.63
C SER A 240 -11.11 -3.62 3.18
N LYS A 241 -10.69 -4.86 3.43
CA LYS A 241 -11.47 -5.99 3.95
C LYS A 241 -10.56 -7.02 4.62
N PRO A 242 -11.08 -7.93 5.46
CA PRO A 242 -10.31 -9.06 5.98
C PRO A 242 -9.78 -9.94 4.84
N VAL A 243 -8.55 -10.44 5.00
CA VAL A 243 -7.89 -11.34 4.05
C VAL A 243 -7.21 -12.45 4.83
N ASP A 244 -7.41 -13.70 4.44
CA ASP A 244 -6.62 -14.81 4.97
C ASP A 244 -5.22 -14.79 4.33
N VAL A 245 -4.28 -14.14 5.03
CA VAL A 245 -2.88 -13.99 4.59
C VAL A 245 -2.19 -15.35 4.41
N SER A 246 -2.62 -16.40 5.11
CA SER A 246 -1.98 -17.72 5.05
C SER A 246 -2.10 -18.40 3.69
N ARG A 247 -3.09 -17.99 2.86
CA ARG A 247 -3.29 -18.48 1.49
C ARG A 247 -2.27 -17.92 0.49
N PHE A 248 -1.48 -16.91 0.87
CA PHE A 248 -0.56 -16.23 -0.03
C PHE A 248 0.88 -16.58 0.28
N GLY A 249 1.70 -16.72 -0.77
CA GLY A 249 3.15 -16.70 -0.61
C GLY A 249 3.68 -15.26 -0.53
N VAL A 250 3.13 -14.36 -1.36
CA VAL A 250 3.49 -12.95 -1.37
C VAL A 250 2.24 -12.08 -1.58
N ILE A 251 2.06 -11.10 -0.70
CA ILE A 251 1.16 -9.96 -0.92
C ILE A 251 2.05 -8.72 -1.06
N TYR A 252 1.78 -7.85 -2.02
CA TYR A 252 2.42 -6.52 -2.04
C TYR A 252 1.43 -5.41 -2.39
N ALA A 253 1.71 -4.21 -1.87
CA ALA A 253 0.89 -3.04 -2.08
C ALA A 253 1.74 -1.76 -2.10
N GLY A 254 1.65 -0.98 -3.18
CA GLY A 254 2.07 0.42 -3.11
C GLY A 254 1.10 1.20 -2.23
N ALA A 255 1.60 1.88 -1.20
CA ALA A 255 0.76 2.45 -0.15
C ALA A 255 -0.17 3.58 -0.62
N GLN A 256 0.19 4.27 -1.72
CA GLN A 256 -0.44 5.51 -2.20
C GLN A 256 -1.92 5.41 -2.59
N LYS A 257 -2.49 4.21 -2.61
CA LYS A 257 -3.89 4.01 -2.99
C LYS A 257 -4.80 3.93 -1.77
N ASN A 258 -4.54 3.03 -0.82
CA ASN A 258 -5.52 2.75 0.23
C ASN A 258 -5.01 2.96 1.67
N VAL A 259 -3.69 3.02 1.90
CA VAL A 259 -3.12 2.96 3.26
C VAL A 259 -2.00 3.96 3.55
N GLY A 260 -1.75 4.94 2.68
CA GLY A 260 -0.68 5.90 2.93
C GLY A 260 -0.32 6.77 1.74
N PRO A 261 0.81 7.49 1.84
CA PRO A 261 1.35 8.30 0.76
C PRO A 261 2.16 7.44 -0.22
N SER A 262 2.50 8.02 -1.38
CA SER A 262 3.53 7.46 -2.25
C SER A 262 4.91 7.51 -1.61
N GLY A 263 5.75 6.52 -1.93
CA GLY A 263 7.14 6.45 -1.45
C GLY A 263 7.45 5.19 -0.66
N VAL A 264 6.43 4.49 -0.16
CA VAL A 264 6.56 3.19 0.51
C VAL A 264 5.69 2.12 -0.17
N THR A 265 6.26 0.93 -0.30
CA THR A 265 5.60 -0.30 -0.72
C THR A 265 5.66 -1.27 0.44
N ILE A 266 4.55 -1.94 0.74
CA ILE A 266 4.51 -2.96 1.77
C ILE A 266 4.47 -4.32 1.08
N ALA A 267 5.32 -5.25 1.52
CA ALA A 267 5.28 -6.64 1.09
C ALA A 267 5.12 -7.55 2.32
N ILE A 268 4.22 -8.53 2.23
CA ILE A 268 4.05 -9.60 3.21
C ILE A 268 4.49 -10.89 2.52
N VAL A 269 5.57 -11.50 3.01
CA VAL A 269 6.25 -12.60 2.32
C VAL A 269 6.34 -13.80 3.26
N ARG A 270 5.91 -14.97 2.80
CA ARG A 270 6.02 -16.22 3.54
C ARG A 270 7.50 -16.56 3.73
N LYS A 271 7.91 -16.84 4.98
CA LYS A 271 9.32 -16.90 5.38
C LYS A 271 10.11 -18.03 4.72
N ASP A 272 9.46 -19.14 4.38
CA ASP A 272 10.06 -20.27 3.65
C ASP A 272 10.49 -19.91 2.22
N LEU A 273 9.90 -18.84 1.65
CA LEU A 273 10.24 -18.36 0.31
C LEU A 273 11.46 -17.43 0.30
N ILE A 274 11.90 -16.96 1.46
CA ILE A 274 12.97 -15.96 1.59
C ILE A 274 14.35 -16.63 1.55
N GLY A 275 15.27 -16.08 0.75
CA GLY A 275 16.66 -16.55 0.63
C GLY A 275 16.97 -17.38 -0.61
N ASN A 276 16.03 -17.44 -1.57
CA ASN A 276 16.17 -18.20 -2.82
C ASN A 276 16.33 -17.28 -4.05
N ALA A 277 16.81 -16.04 -3.85
CA ALA A 277 16.92 -15.07 -4.93
C ALA A 277 17.89 -15.52 -6.03
N GLN A 278 17.58 -15.18 -7.28
CA GLN A 278 18.47 -15.44 -8.42
C GLN A 278 19.83 -14.75 -8.20
N PRO A 279 20.94 -15.30 -8.70
CA PRO A 279 22.27 -14.66 -8.58
C PRO A 279 22.35 -13.25 -9.17
N ILE A 280 21.48 -12.92 -10.13
CA ILE A 280 21.42 -11.60 -10.77
C ILE A 280 20.64 -10.56 -9.96
N THR A 281 20.01 -10.96 -8.85
CA THR A 281 19.10 -10.10 -8.09
C THR A 281 19.90 -8.99 -7.41
N PRO A 282 19.62 -7.70 -7.71
CA PRO A 282 20.24 -6.60 -7.00
C PRO A 282 19.91 -6.67 -5.51
N VAL A 283 20.86 -6.29 -4.65
CA VAL A 283 20.71 -6.36 -3.18
C VAL A 283 19.43 -5.68 -2.66
N MET A 284 18.99 -4.60 -3.30
CA MET A 284 17.77 -3.86 -2.93
C MET A 284 16.46 -4.51 -3.41
N LEU A 285 16.53 -5.54 -4.26
CA LEU A 285 15.39 -6.35 -4.70
C LEU A 285 15.34 -7.73 -4.03
N ASP A 286 16.34 -8.09 -3.24
CA ASP A 286 16.38 -9.35 -2.49
C ASP A 286 15.56 -9.23 -1.19
N PHE A 287 14.51 -10.04 -1.06
CA PHE A 287 13.67 -10.05 0.14
C PHE A 287 14.44 -10.46 1.39
N LYS A 288 15.48 -11.29 1.27
CA LYS A 288 16.31 -11.71 2.40
C LYS A 288 17.05 -10.52 3.01
N THR A 289 17.62 -9.65 2.18
CA THR A 289 18.29 -8.43 2.63
C THR A 289 17.36 -7.59 3.50
N HIS A 290 16.11 -7.40 3.06
CA HIS A 290 15.13 -6.61 3.80
C HIS A 290 14.68 -7.31 5.07
N ALA A 291 14.41 -8.61 5.02
CA ALA A 291 13.97 -9.39 6.17
C ALA A 291 15.03 -9.45 7.29
N ASP A 292 16.29 -9.74 6.94
CA ASP A 292 17.40 -9.82 7.90
C ASP A 292 17.67 -8.47 8.60
N ASN A 293 17.33 -7.36 7.92
CA ASN A 293 17.58 -6.01 8.42
C ASN A 293 16.31 -5.30 8.89
N ALA A 294 15.20 -6.01 9.06
CA ALA A 294 13.90 -5.45 9.47
C ALA A 294 13.46 -4.24 8.61
N SER A 295 13.66 -4.30 7.29
CA SER A 295 13.43 -3.21 6.31
C SER A 295 14.33 -1.99 6.45
N LEU A 296 15.37 -2.08 7.28
CA LEU A 296 16.28 -0.97 7.56
C LEU A 296 17.66 -1.19 6.91
N TYR A 297 17.81 -2.00 5.85
CA TYR A 297 19.14 -2.25 5.26
C TYR A 297 19.84 -0.94 4.83
N ASN A 298 19.13 -0.11 4.07
CA ASN A 298 19.51 1.27 3.76
C ASN A 298 18.51 2.26 4.39
N THR A 299 18.68 3.57 4.13
CA THR A 299 17.76 4.60 4.62
C THR A 299 16.33 4.37 4.09
N PRO A 300 15.35 4.08 4.95
CA PRO A 300 13.97 3.86 4.55
C PRO A 300 13.22 5.20 4.36
N PRO A 301 12.04 5.20 3.73
CA PRO A 301 11.22 6.40 3.60
C PRO A 301 10.50 6.70 4.93
N CYS A 302 11.24 7.22 5.92
CA CYS A 302 10.78 7.35 7.32
C CYS A 302 9.41 8.01 7.47
N PHE A 303 9.20 9.15 6.81
CA PHE A 303 7.93 9.88 6.89
C PHE A 303 6.77 9.08 6.27
N ALA A 304 6.99 8.39 5.14
CA ALA A 304 5.94 7.60 4.51
C ALA A 304 5.52 6.41 5.38
N ILE A 305 6.48 5.73 6.00
CA ILE A 305 6.23 4.64 6.97
C ILE A 305 5.46 5.15 8.18
N TYR A 306 5.83 6.32 8.71
CA TYR A 306 5.11 6.96 9.80
C TYR A 306 3.64 7.23 9.46
N ILE A 307 3.36 7.82 8.29
CA ILE A 307 1.98 8.06 7.86
C ILE A 307 1.21 6.75 7.70
N CYS A 308 1.81 5.71 7.12
CA CYS A 308 1.18 4.38 7.07
C CYS A 308 0.84 3.85 8.47
N GLY A 309 1.76 3.98 9.44
CA GLY A 309 1.51 3.62 10.84
C GLY A 309 0.31 4.35 11.43
N LEU A 310 0.19 5.67 11.21
CA LEU A 310 -0.98 6.43 11.64
C LEU A 310 -2.29 5.98 10.96
N VAL A 311 -2.24 5.61 9.68
CA VAL A 311 -3.41 5.07 8.98
C VAL A 311 -3.81 3.71 9.56
N PHE A 312 -2.85 2.84 9.91
CA PHE A 312 -3.16 1.56 10.55
C PHE A 312 -3.79 1.75 11.93
N GLU A 313 -3.28 2.69 12.73
CA GLU A 313 -3.88 3.09 14.00
C GLU A 313 -5.33 3.56 13.82
N ASP A 314 -5.60 4.40 12.81
CA ASP A 314 -6.93 4.89 12.50
C ASP A 314 -7.88 3.74 12.09
N LEU A 315 -7.43 2.81 11.24
CA LEU A 315 -8.23 1.64 10.85
C LEU A 315 -8.55 0.72 12.03
N LEU A 316 -7.60 0.52 12.96
CA LEU A 316 -7.83 -0.24 14.19
C LEU A 316 -8.86 0.48 15.08
N ALA A 317 -8.74 1.79 15.26
CA ALA A 317 -9.67 2.60 16.05
C ALA A 317 -11.09 2.59 15.47
N GLN A 318 -11.23 2.38 14.16
CA GLN A 318 -12.52 2.22 13.48
C GLN A 318 -13.21 0.86 13.71
N GLY A 319 -12.58 -0.07 14.45
CA GLY A 319 -13.08 -1.43 14.67
C GLY A 319 -12.44 -2.50 13.79
N GLY A 320 -11.35 -2.16 13.08
CA GLY A 320 -10.62 -3.09 12.22
C GLY A 320 -11.31 -3.38 10.88
N LEU A 321 -10.77 -4.36 10.14
CA LEU A 321 -11.11 -4.53 8.73
C LEU A 321 -12.54 -5.00 8.45
N THR A 322 -13.19 -5.68 9.40
CA THR A 322 -14.60 -6.07 9.27
C THR A 322 -15.53 -4.86 9.21
N GLU A 323 -15.29 -3.85 10.05
CA GLU A 323 -16.08 -2.62 10.02
C GLU A 323 -15.73 -1.74 8.82
N VAL A 324 -14.46 -1.72 8.42
CA VAL A 324 -14.01 -1.04 7.20
C VAL A 324 -14.66 -1.65 5.96
N GLU A 325 -14.76 -2.98 5.87
CA GLU A 325 -15.44 -3.67 4.77
C GLU A 325 -16.91 -3.27 4.68
N LYS A 326 -17.66 -3.27 5.79
CA LYS A 326 -19.06 -2.83 5.82
C LYS A 326 -19.23 -1.41 5.29
N LYS A 327 -18.37 -0.48 5.72
CA LYS A 327 -18.40 0.92 5.24
C LYS A 327 -18.10 1.00 3.75
N ASN A 328 -17.11 0.26 3.27
CA ASN A 328 -16.72 0.24 1.86
C ASN A 328 -17.81 -0.39 0.98
N ALA A 329 -18.43 -1.48 1.43
CA ALA A 329 -19.57 -2.11 0.78
C ALA A 329 -20.77 -1.15 0.69
N HIS A 330 -21.07 -0.42 1.77
CA HIS A 330 -22.14 0.58 1.76
C HIS A 330 -21.90 1.72 0.76
N LYS A 331 -20.68 2.32 0.78
CA LYS A 331 -20.27 3.34 -0.20
C LYS A 331 -20.41 2.85 -1.64
N ALA A 332 -19.88 1.68 -1.93
CA ALA A 332 -19.94 1.12 -3.28
C ALA A 332 -21.39 0.81 -3.69
N GLY A 333 -22.19 0.27 -2.77
CA GLY A 333 -23.60 -0.07 -2.99
C GLY A 333 -24.41 1.14 -3.46
N ILE A 334 -24.41 2.24 -2.70
CA ILE A 334 -25.21 3.43 -3.06
C ILE A 334 -24.81 4.03 -4.42
N LEU A 335 -23.53 3.93 -4.79
CA LEU A 335 -23.03 4.43 -6.07
C LEU A 335 -23.43 3.50 -7.22
N TYR A 336 -23.24 2.18 -7.07
CA TYR A 336 -23.65 1.20 -8.07
C TYR A 336 -25.17 1.14 -8.25
N ASP A 337 -25.94 1.25 -7.18
CA ASP A 337 -27.41 1.31 -7.26
C ASP A 337 -27.87 2.53 -8.05
N THR A 338 -27.19 3.67 -7.88
CA THR A 338 -27.47 4.89 -8.65
C THR A 338 -27.14 4.71 -10.13
N ILE A 339 -26.03 4.03 -10.46
CA ILE A 339 -25.67 3.71 -11.84
C ILE A 339 -26.71 2.77 -12.46
N ASP A 340 -27.06 1.69 -11.76
CA ASP A 340 -27.96 0.65 -12.27
C ASP A 340 -29.41 1.16 -12.42
N ALA A 341 -29.86 2.08 -11.54
CA ALA A 341 -31.18 2.69 -11.61
C ALA A 341 -31.29 3.84 -12.63
N SER A 342 -30.19 4.21 -13.30
CA SER A 342 -30.14 5.38 -14.19
C SER A 342 -30.77 5.18 -15.58
N ALA A 343 -31.42 4.05 -15.82
CA ALA A 343 -31.97 3.66 -17.13
C ALA A 343 -30.93 3.72 -18.27
N GLY A 344 -29.68 3.36 -17.97
CA GLY A 344 -28.58 3.34 -18.93
C GLY A 344 -27.91 4.70 -19.16
N TYR A 345 -28.30 5.75 -18.42
CA TYR A 345 -27.65 7.05 -18.51
C TYR A 345 -26.18 7.00 -18.06
N TYR A 346 -25.94 6.33 -16.94
CA TYR A 346 -24.62 5.94 -16.45
C TYR A 346 -24.44 4.44 -16.70
N VAL A 347 -23.29 4.06 -17.28
CA VAL A 347 -23.02 2.66 -17.62
C VAL A 347 -21.71 2.23 -16.99
N CYS A 348 -21.77 1.29 -16.04
CA CYS A 348 -20.60 0.56 -15.58
C CYS A 348 -20.42 -0.69 -16.45
N PRO A 349 -19.30 -0.85 -17.18
CA PRO A 349 -19.11 -1.99 -18.08
C PRO A 349 -18.78 -3.29 -17.33
N VAL A 350 -18.53 -3.23 -16.02
CA VAL A 350 -18.06 -4.36 -15.20
C VAL A 350 -19.22 -5.25 -14.76
N GLU A 351 -19.02 -6.56 -14.91
CA GLU A 351 -19.92 -7.60 -14.41
C GLU A 351 -20.19 -7.42 -12.90
N LYS A 352 -21.46 -7.48 -12.51
CA LYS A 352 -21.90 -7.15 -11.14
C LYS A 352 -21.18 -7.96 -10.06
N SER A 353 -20.93 -9.24 -10.32
CA SER A 353 -20.26 -10.17 -9.40
C SER A 353 -18.82 -9.77 -9.03
N VAL A 354 -18.15 -8.97 -9.86
CA VAL A 354 -16.73 -8.61 -9.68
C VAL A 354 -16.49 -7.10 -9.64
N ARG A 355 -17.57 -6.32 -9.51
CA ARG A 355 -17.49 -4.86 -9.34
C ARG A 355 -16.65 -4.49 -8.12
N SER A 356 -15.64 -3.66 -8.32
CA SER A 356 -14.74 -3.21 -7.27
C SER A 356 -15.44 -2.37 -6.20
N LEU A 357 -15.15 -2.66 -4.93
CA LEU A 357 -15.57 -1.78 -3.83
C LEU A 357 -14.74 -0.51 -3.72
N MET A 358 -13.63 -0.41 -4.46
CA MET A 358 -12.62 0.64 -4.32
C MET A 358 -12.62 1.62 -5.49
N ASN A 359 -12.83 1.14 -6.72
CA ASN A 359 -12.74 1.95 -7.93
C ASN A 359 -13.94 1.68 -8.83
N VAL A 360 -14.83 2.66 -8.95
CA VAL A 360 -16.08 2.54 -9.70
C VAL A 360 -15.97 3.31 -11.02
N PRO A 361 -15.66 2.65 -12.14
CA PRO A 361 -15.69 3.26 -13.45
C PRO A 361 -17.11 3.26 -14.03
N PHE A 362 -17.46 4.33 -14.72
CA PHE A 362 -18.68 4.42 -15.50
C PHE A 362 -18.51 5.42 -16.65
N THR A 363 -19.26 5.21 -17.71
CA THR A 363 -19.38 6.15 -18.83
C THR A 363 -20.76 6.79 -18.84
N LEU A 364 -20.90 7.90 -19.57
CA LEU A 364 -22.21 8.50 -19.82
C LEU A 364 -22.66 8.11 -21.23
N ALA A 365 -23.92 7.68 -21.40
CA ALA A 365 -24.44 7.21 -22.70
C ALA A 365 -24.34 8.26 -23.82
N LYS A 366 -24.36 9.55 -23.46
CA LYS A 366 -24.21 10.68 -24.37
C LYS A 366 -22.76 10.89 -24.87
N GLY A 367 -21.81 10.12 -24.37
CA GLY A 367 -20.43 10.11 -24.85
C GLY A 367 -19.50 11.12 -24.19
N ALA A 368 -18.27 11.19 -24.71
CA ALA A 368 -17.12 11.81 -24.05
C ALA A 368 -17.25 13.31 -23.76
N ASP A 369 -17.98 14.07 -24.57
CA ASP A 369 -18.18 15.50 -24.30
C ASP A 369 -19.10 15.72 -23.08
N PHE A 370 -20.07 14.84 -22.89
CA PHE A 370 -20.91 14.83 -21.70
C PHE A 370 -20.15 14.39 -20.45
N GLU A 371 -19.23 13.45 -20.59
CA GLU A 371 -18.32 13.07 -19.51
C GLU A 371 -17.43 14.25 -19.08
N LYS A 372 -16.91 15.05 -20.03
CA LYS A 372 -16.15 16.27 -19.73
C LYS A 372 -17.01 17.30 -19.00
N GLN A 373 -18.25 17.51 -19.42
CA GLN A 373 -19.19 18.41 -18.76
C GLN A 373 -19.49 17.95 -17.33
N PHE A 374 -19.81 16.66 -17.14
CA PHE A 374 -20.04 16.04 -15.84
C PHE A 374 -18.86 16.28 -14.89
N ILE A 375 -17.64 16.00 -15.34
CA ILE A 375 -16.42 16.17 -14.54
C ILE A 375 -16.19 17.65 -14.19
N ALA A 376 -16.42 18.56 -15.14
CA ALA A 376 -16.24 20.00 -14.92
C ALA A 376 -17.29 20.58 -13.95
N GLU A 377 -18.54 20.14 -14.02
CA GLU A 377 -19.59 20.53 -13.09
C GLU A 377 -19.37 19.94 -11.70
N ALA A 378 -19.02 18.65 -11.60
CA ALA A 378 -18.68 18.02 -10.33
C ALA A 378 -17.53 18.75 -9.60
N ALA A 379 -16.52 19.21 -10.36
CA ALA A 379 -15.40 19.98 -9.82
C ALA A 379 -15.84 21.33 -9.23
N LYS A 380 -16.84 22.00 -9.82
CA LYS A 380 -17.41 23.24 -9.26
C LYS A 380 -18.13 23.00 -7.93
N GLU A 381 -18.62 21.78 -7.71
CA GLU A 381 -19.19 21.35 -6.43
C GLU A 381 -18.15 20.77 -5.45
N GLY A 382 -16.86 20.91 -5.75
CA GLY A 382 -15.79 20.42 -4.88
C GLY A 382 -15.56 18.92 -4.96
N MET A 383 -16.07 18.22 -5.99
CA MET A 383 -15.76 16.82 -6.26
C MET A 383 -14.71 16.71 -7.34
N VAL A 384 -13.47 16.37 -6.96
CA VAL A 384 -12.32 16.43 -7.85
C VAL A 384 -11.78 15.04 -8.18
N GLN A 385 -10.97 14.96 -9.24
CA GLN A 385 -10.24 13.75 -9.64
C GLN A 385 -11.14 12.58 -10.10
N LEU A 386 -12.32 12.90 -10.65
CA LEU A 386 -13.28 11.95 -11.21
C LEU A 386 -12.96 11.51 -12.65
N LYS A 387 -11.99 12.15 -13.32
CA LYS A 387 -11.64 11.79 -14.70
C LYS A 387 -11.12 10.35 -14.76
N GLY A 388 -11.73 9.53 -15.62
CA GLY A 388 -11.30 8.17 -15.88
C GLY A 388 -9.88 8.10 -16.44
N HIS A 389 -9.26 6.93 -16.34
CA HIS A 389 -7.88 6.76 -16.80
C HIS A 389 -7.81 6.95 -18.33
N ARG A 390 -6.74 7.59 -18.81
CA ARG A 390 -6.58 7.95 -20.24
C ARG A 390 -6.73 6.80 -21.23
N SER A 391 -6.47 5.56 -20.81
CA SER A 391 -6.58 4.37 -21.67
C SER A 391 -8.00 3.85 -21.85
N VAL A 392 -8.95 4.28 -21.01
CA VAL A 392 -10.34 3.82 -21.02
C VAL A 392 -11.36 4.96 -21.16
N GLY A 393 -10.96 6.21 -20.87
CA GLY A 393 -11.89 7.35 -20.89
C GLY A 393 -12.87 7.31 -19.71
N GLY A 394 -14.04 7.93 -19.85
CA GLY A 394 -15.09 7.85 -18.86
C GLY A 394 -14.82 8.62 -17.56
N VAL A 395 -15.59 8.23 -16.55
CA VAL A 395 -15.53 8.72 -15.18
C VAL A 395 -15.08 7.55 -14.29
N ARG A 396 -14.31 7.86 -13.24
CA ARG A 396 -13.97 6.90 -12.20
C ARG A 396 -14.00 7.56 -10.83
N ALA A 397 -14.86 7.05 -9.96
CA ALA A 397 -14.86 7.40 -8.55
C ALA A 397 -14.01 6.39 -7.77
N SER A 398 -12.89 6.85 -7.18
CA SER A 398 -12.10 6.03 -6.27
C SER A 398 -12.54 6.31 -4.84
N ILE A 399 -13.09 5.29 -4.18
CA ILE A 399 -13.81 5.36 -2.91
C ILE A 399 -13.13 4.53 -1.83
N TYR A 400 -11.79 4.57 -1.83
CA TYR A 400 -10.87 3.98 -0.84
C TYR A 400 -11.27 4.22 0.61
N ASN A 401 -10.62 3.54 1.56
CA ASN A 401 -10.98 3.58 2.99
C ASN A 401 -11.23 5.00 3.53
N ALA A 402 -10.35 5.93 3.18
CA ALA A 402 -10.39 7.33 3.64
C ALA A 402 -11.38 8.22 2.87
N MET A 403 -12.07 7.73 1.83
CA MET A 403 -13.19 8.46 1.23
C MET A 403 -14.40 8.37 2.17
N PRO A 404 -14.93 9.50 2.67
CA PRO A 404 -16.09 9.51 3.54
C PRO A 404 -17.36 9.10 2.77
N LEU A 405 -18.34 8.57 3.51
CA LEU A 405 -19.68 8.31 2.98
C LEU A 405 -20.31 9.57 2.37
N ALA A 406 -20.20 10.71 3.06
CA ALA A 406 -20.72 12.00 2.60
C ALA A 406 -20.17 12.43 1.23
N GLY A 407 -18.94 12.05 0.88
CA GLY A 407 -18.39 12.30 -0.44
C GLY A 407 -19.10 11.50 -1.52
N VAL A 408 -19.38 10.22 -1.26
CA VAL A 408 -20.11 9.34 -2.17
C VAL A 408 -21.58 9.75 -2.28
N GLU A 409 -22.23 10.12 -1.17
CA GLU A 409 -23.60 10.65 -1.17
C GLU A 409 -23.70 11.93 -1.98
N LYS A 410 -22.73 12.84 -1.86
CA LYS A 410 -22.68 14.05 -2.68
C LYS A 410 -22.54 13.73 -4.17
N LEU A 411 -21.70 12.77 -4.53
CA LEU A 411 -21.58 12.31 -5.92
C LEU A 411 -22.89 11.72 -6.44
N VAL A 412 -23.57 10.89 -5.65
CA VAL A 412 -24.88 10.31 -6.00
C VAL A 412 -25.94 11.39 -6.19
N ALA A 413 -26.00 12.38 -5.29
CA ALA A 413 -26.91 13.51 -5.42
C ALA A 413 -26.65 14.32 -6.70
N PHE A 414 -25.38 14.63 -6.96
CA PHE A 414 -24.95 15.29 -8.19
C PHE A 414 -25.28 14.48 -9.45
N MET A 415 -25.09 13.16 -9.44
CA MET A 415 -25.45 12.30 -10.57
C MET A 415 -26.95 12.37 -10.89
N LYS A 416 -27.81 12.32 -9.88
CA LYS A 416 -29.27 12.43 -10.07
C LYS A 416 -29.67 13.80 -10.61
N ASP A 417 -29.11 14.87 -10.06
CA ASP A 417 -29.35 16.24 -10.52
C ASP A 417 -28.83 16.47 -11.95
N PHE A 418 -27.61 16.03 -12.25
CA PHE A 418 -27.00 16.15 -13.56
C PHE A 418 -27.82 15.41 -14.62
N GLN A 419 -28.28 14.20 -14.34
CA GLN A 419 -29.19 13.46 -15.22
C GLN A 419 -30.51 14.22 -15.43
N ALA A 420 -31.13 14.76 -14.37
CA ALA A 420 -32.39 15.48 -14.46
C ALA A 420 -32.30 16.79 -15.28
N ARG A 421 -31.20 17.53 -15.14
CA ARG A 421 -30.92 18.75 -15.93
C ARG A 421 -30.54 18.45 -17.38
N ASN A 422 -30.15 17.21 -17.66
CA ASN A 422 -29.63 16.81 -18.96
C ASN A 422 -30.23 15.47 -19.42
N PRO A 423 -31.55 15.38 -19.66
CA PRO A 423 -32.28 14.13 -19.87
C PRO A 423 -31.84 13.34 -21.10
#